data_AF-A0A1F2SPM2-F1
#
_entry.id   AF-A0A1F2SPM2-F1
#
_cell.length_a   1.000
_cell.length_b   1.000
_cell.length_c   1.000
_cell.angle_alpha   90.00
_cell.angle_beta   90.00
_cell.angle_gamma   90.00
#
_symmetry.space_group_name_H-M   'P 1'
#
loop_
_entity.id
_entity.type
_entity.pdbx_description
1 polymer ?
#
loop_
_entity_poly.entity_id
_entity_poly.type
_entity_poly.pdbx_seq_one_letter_code
_entity_poly.pdbx_strand_id
1 'polypeptide(L)'
;MILFRYHRESGLMYTVEVMLEAARQVPDIVAIKDSSQEYESTWVACQYFERKINMLPALGHLFLIRFMTSDGAVSSFSNVVPEFVIPLFELAHAGRMDEARRVFDKIRPLSKTIYHDVPLMQHWAVEKEALVARGRFPRSTVRPPFQPLRPEQISNIRLAIRSAGLGVELRETA
;
A
#
# COMPACT_ATOMS: atom_id res chain seq x y z
N MET A 1 -15.41 6.31 11.58
CA MET A 1 -15.37 5.01 10.86
C MET A 1 -14.78 5.20 9.47
N ILE A 2 -14.08 4.19 8.93
CA ILE A 2 -13.49 4.18 7.59
C ILE A 2 -14.04 2.97 6.83
N LEU A 3 -14.68 3.19 5.69
CA LEU A 3 -15.14 2.11 4.82
C LEU A 3 -13.96 1.51 4.06
N PHE A 4 -14.03 0.21 3.72
CA PHE A 4 -13.00 -0.44 2.91
C PHE A 4 -13.58 -0.93 1.59
N ARG A 5 -13.12 -0.33 0.49
CA ARG A 5 -13.44 -0.72 -0.88
C ARG A 5 -12.36 -1.67 -1.40
N TYR A 6 -12.72 -2.94 -1.51
CA TYR A 6 -11.86 -3.99 -2.07
C TYR A 6 -11.70 -3.85 -3.59
N HIS A 7 -10.74 -4.58 -4.15
CA HIS A 7 -10.60 -4.76 -5.60
C HIS A 7 -11.68 -5.72 -6.13
N ARG A 8 -12.02 -5.60 -7.40
CA ARG A 8 -13.15 -6.32 -8.03
C ARG A 8 -12.99 -7.84 -7.96
N GLU A 9 -11.79 -8.34 -8.16
CA GLU A 9 -11.45 -9.77 -8.20
C GLU A 9 -11.61 -10.45 -6.83
N SER A 10 -11.72 -9.67 -5.74
CA SER A 10 -11.99 -10.22 -4.40
C SER A 10 -13.41 -10.78 -4.25
N GLY A 11 -14.36 -10.37 -5.10
CA GLY A 11 -15.79 -10.64 -4.91
C GLY A 11 -16.43 -9.90 -3.74
N LEU A 12 -15.69 -9.03 -3.03
CA LEU A 12 -16.13 -8.29 -1.84
C LEU A 12 -16.26 -6.78 -2.09
N MET A 13 -16.21 -6.37 -3.35
CA MET A 13 -16.22 -4.96 -3.72
C MET A 13 -17.64 -4.40 -3.75
N TYR A 14 -17.93 -3.44 -2.88
CA TYR A 14 -19.11 -2.58 -3.03
C TYR A 14 -18.84 -1.46 -4.04
N THR A 15 -19.90 -1.03 -4.73
CA THR A 15 -19.83 0.11 -5.65
C THR A 15 -19.67 1.42 -4.88
N VAL A 16 -19.22 2.48 -5.56
CA VAL A 16 -19.02 3.80 -4.92
C VAL A 16 -20.35 4.35 -4.41
N GLU A 17 -21.44 4.12 -5.14
CA GLU A 17 -22.80 4.54 -4.79
C GLU A 17 -23.23 3.92 -3.46
N VAL A 18 -22.99 2.61 -3.26
CA VAL A 18 -23.30 1.93 -2.00
C VAL A 18 -22.45 2.50 -0.85
N MET A 19 -21.16 2.76 -1.08
CA MET A 19 -20.28 3.34 -0.05
C MET A 19 -20.75 4.75 0.36
N LEU A 20 -21.12 5.59 -0.60
CA LEU A 20 -21.59 6.94 -0.33
C LEU A 20 -22.99 6.94 0.31
N GLU A 21 -23.86 6.01 -0.05
CA GLU A 21 -25.16 5.85 0.61
C GLU A 21 -25.00 5.43 2.08
N ALA A 22 -24.09 4.51 2.37
CA ALA A 22 -23.74 4.19 3.75
C ALA A 22 -23.21 5.44 4.50
N ALA A 23 -22.39 6.26 3.83
CA ALA A 23 -21.90 7.52 4.41
C ALA A 23 -23.01 8.56 4.65
N ARG A 24 -24.09 8.59 3.85
CA ARG A 24 -25.26 9.45 4.15
C ARG A 24 -25.98 9.01 5.42
N GLN A 25 -26.19 7.71 5.54
CA GLN A 25 -26.94 7.13 6.67
C GLN A 25 -26.14 7.12 7.97
N VAL A 26 -24.81 7.08 7.89
CA VAL A 26 -23.91 7.02 9.05
C VAL A 26 -22.92 8.20 9.01
N PRO A 27 -23.22 9.32 9.68
CA PRO A 27 -22.37 10.52 9.70
C PRO A 27 -20.94 10.28 10.19
N ASP A 28 -20.73 9.28 11.05
CA ASP A 28 -19.41 8.90 11.58
C ASP A 28 -18.48 8.27 10.54
N ILE A 29 -18.98 7.91 9.35
CA ILE A 29 -18.13 7.51 8.23
C ILE A 29 -17.44 8.74 7.68
N VAL A 30 -16.13 8.79 7.78
CA VAL A 30 -15.33 9.98 7.43
C VAL A 30 -14.30 9.72 6.33
N ALA A 31 -14.16 8.48 5.89
CA ALA A 31 -13.18 8.10 4.89
C ALA A 31 -13.53 6.80 4.16
N ILE A 32 -12.96 6.65 2.97
CA ILE A 32 -12.93 5.40 2.21
C ILE A 32 -11.47 5.01 2.03
N LYS A 33 -11.10 3.83 2.56
CA LYS A 33 -9.90 3.12 2.18
C LYS A 33 -10.17 2.39 0.86
N ASP A 34 -9.38 2.66 -0.16
CA ASP A 34 -9.57 2.09 -1.49
C ASP A 34 -8.36 1.26 -1.94
N SER A 35 -8.57 -0.06 -2.09
CA SER A 35 -7.60 -0.97 -2.69
C SER A 35 -7.98 -1.38 -4.12
N SER A 36 -8.96 -0.72 -4.72
CA SER A 36 -9.37 -0.98 -6.10
C SER A 36 -8.38 -0.34 -7.09
N GLN A 37 -8.51 -0.72 -8.35
CA GLN A 37 -7.85 -0.02 -9.45
C GLN A 37 -8.71 1.18 -9.96
N GLU A 38 -9.96 1.29 -9.49
CA GLU A 38 -10.94 2.31 -9.88
C GLU A 38 -10.88 3.53 -8.96
N TYR A 39 -9.69 4.13 -8.88
CA TYR A 39 -9.43 5.26 -7.97
C TYR A 39 -10.15 6.53 -8.40
N GLU A 40 -10.06 6.90 -9.68
CA GLU A 40 -10.59 8.17 -10.19
C GLU A 40 -12.08 8.33 -9.91
N SER A 41 -12.90 7.35 -10.28
CA SER A 41 -14.35 7.39 -10.08
C SER A 41 -14.72 7.57 -8.61
N THR A 42 -14.00 6.93 -7.70
CA THR A 42 -14.21 7.06 -6.26
C THR A 42 -13.80 8.43 -5.75
N TRP A 43 -12.63 8.89 -6.17
CA TRP A 43 -12.10 10.20 -5.78
C TRP A 43 -13.05 11.31 -6.24
N VAL A 44 -13.46 11.30 -7.51
CA VAL A 44 -14.44 12.24 -8.07
C VAL A 44 -15.74 12.22 -7.28
N ALA A 45 -16.32 11.04 -7.01
CA ALA A 45 -17.56 10.95 -6.27
C ALA A 45 -17.44 11.50 -4.83
N CYS A 46 -16.27 11.31 -4.18
CA CYS A 46 -16.00 11.90 -2.87
C CYS A 46 -15.89 13.43 -2.91
N GLN A 47 -15.40 14.03 -4.01
CA GLN A 47 -15.32 15.49 -4.17
C GLN A 47 -16.71 16.15 -4.23
N TYR A 48 -17.69 15.45 -4.80
CA TYR A 48 -19.06 15.95 -4.98
C TYR A 48 -20.03 15.46 -3.91
N PHE A 49 -19.54 14.77 -2.87
CA PHE A 49 -20.38 14.36 -1.76
C PHE A 49 -20.75 15.57 -0.88
N GLU A 50 -21.91 15.52 -0.23
CA GLU A 50 -22.49 16.62 0.57
C GLU A 50 -21.62 17.09 1.75
N ARG A 51 -20.61 16.29 2.12
CA ARG A 51 -19.63 16.56 3.17
C ARG A 51 -18.30 15.92 2.81
N LYS A 52 -17.22 16.32 3.49
CA LYS A 52 -15.90 15.72 3.24
C LYS A 52 -15.89 14.22 3.56
N ILE A 53 -15.46 13.42 2.59
CA ILE A 53 -15.08 12.00 2.75
C ILE A 53 -13.62 11.88 2.33
N ASN A 54 -12.75 11.53 3.28
CA ASN A 54 -11.32 11.41 3.00
C ASN A 54 -11.04 10.18 2.12
N MET A 55 -10.22 10.36 1.09
CA MET A 55 -9.83 9.28 0.18
C MET A 55 -8.46 8.72 0.57
N LEU A 56 -8.42 7.43 0.93
CA LEU A 56 -7.24 6.76 1.47
C LEU A 56 -6.81 5.56 0.59
N PRO A 57 -5.99 5.77 -0.45
CA PRO A 57 -5.49 4.69 -1.28
C PRO A 57 -4.66 3.67 -0.49
N ALA A 58 -4.77 2.40 -0.88
CA ALA A 58 -4.08 1.27 -0.24
C ALA A 58 -3.02 0.59 -1.11
N LEU A 59 -3.01 0.83 -2.43
CA LEU A 59 -2.08 0.22 -3.38
C LEU A 59 -0.79 1.04 -3.51
N GLY A 60 0.29 0.59 -2.87
CA GLY A 60 1.56 1.31 -2.82
C GLY A 60 2.23 1.55 -4.18
N HIS A 61 2.02 0.64 -5.14
CA HIS A 61 2.57 0.78 -6.49
C HIS A 61 1.91 1.91 -7.33
N LEU A 62 0.85 2.56 -6.82
CA LEU A 62 0.17 3.69 -7.47
C LEU A 62 0.28 4.99 -6.68
N PHE A 63 1.11 5.03 -5.63
CA PHE A 63 1.21 6.18 -4.73
C PHE A 63 1.61 7.48 -5.39
N LEU A 64 2.55 7.47 -6.33
CA LEU A 64 2.97 8.71 -7.01
C LEU A 64 1.79 9.45 -7.64
N ILE A 65 0.88 8.72 -8.29
CA ILE A 65 -0.28 9.31 -8.97
C ILE A 65 -1.38 9.65 -7.96
N ARG A 66 -1.59 8.78 -6.96
CA ARG A 66 -2.72 8.92 -6.03
C ARG A 66 -2.48 9.99 -4.95
N PHE A 67 -1.23 10.18 -4.50
CA PHE A 67 -0.92 11.16 -3.45
C PHE A 67 -1.06 12.62 -3.88
N MET A 68 -1.11 12.88 -5.18
CA MET A 68 -1.45 14.21 -5.69
C MET A 68 -2.87 14.63 -5.25
N THR A 69 -3.79 13.68 -5.10
CA THR A 69 -5.21 13.98 -4.90
C THR A 69 -5.83 13.34 -3.66
N SER A 70 -5.16 12.36 -3.06
CA SER A 70 -5.65 11.68 -1.85
C SER A 70 -5.42 12.48 -0.58
N ASP A 71 -6.21 12.19 0.46
CA ASP A 71 -6.11 12.82 1.79
C ASP A 71 -5.12 12.09 2.71
N GLY A 72 -4.41 11.08 2.20
CA GLY A 72 -3.51 10.23 2.95
C GLY A 72 -3.36 8.85 2.30
N ALA A 73 -3.07 7.83 3.11
CA ALA A 73 -2.99 6.44 2.67
C ALA A 73 -3.22 5.48 3.83
N VAL A 74 -3.82 4.32 3.55
CA VAL A 74 -3.82 3.18 4.47
C VAL A 74 -3.32 1.97 3.71
N SER A 75 -2.01 1.79 3.74
CA SER A 75 -1.32 0.74 3.00
C SER A 75 -0.34 0.03 3.89
N SER A 76 -0.22 -1.28 3.72
CA SER A 76 0.72 -2.08 4.47
C SER A 76 2.17 -1.89 4.00
N PHE A 77 2.38 -1.37 2.79
CA PHE A 77 3.71 -1.03 2.26
C PHE A 77 4.40 0.10 3.05
N SER A 78 3.63 1.00 3.68
CA SER A 78 4.21 2.02 4.55
C SER A 78 4.83 1.45 5.83
N ASN A 79 4.51 0.21 6.23
CA ASN A 79 5.25 -0.47 7.30
C ASN A 79 6.67 -0.83 6.87
N VAL A 80 6.86 -1.14 5.58
CA VAL A 80 8.14 -1.62 5.06
C VAL A 80 9.09 -0.48 4.76
N VAL A 81 8.59 0.65 4.24
CA VAL A 81 9.40 1.80 3.81
C VAL A 81 8.79 3.15 4.19
N PRO A 82 8.48 3.40 5.48
CA PRO A 82 7.87 4.65 5.92
C PRO A 82 8.71 5.88 5.55
N GLU A 83 10.04 5.76 5.58
CA GLU A 83 10.98 6.84 5.24
C GLU A 83 10.91 7.32 3.79
N PHE A 84 10.27 6.53 2.90
CA PHE A 84 10.02 6.93 1.51
C PHE A 84 8.55 7.29 1.28
N VAL A 85 7.62 6.58 1.93
CA VAL A 85 6.18 6.84 1.74
C VAL A 85 5.78 8.20 2.31
N ILE A 86 6.32 8.61 3.46
CA ILE A 86 5.99 9.91 4.07
C ILE A 86 6.46 11.07 3.19
N PRO A 87 7.75 11.17 2.78
CA PRO A 87 8.17 12.26 1.88
C PRO A 87 7.47 12.20 0.53
N LEU A 88 7.17 11.01 0.00
CA LEU A 88 6.42 10.89 -1.25
C LEU A 88 5.03 11.53 -1.13
N PHE A 89 4.32 11.28 -0.03
CA PHE A 89 3.02 11.91 0.23
C PHE A 89 3.15 13.42 0.34
N GLU A 90 4.04 13.92 1.20
CA GLU A 90 4.23 15.35 1.41
C GLU A 90 4.59 16.10 0.13
N LEU A 91 5.52 15.55 -0.67
CA LEU A 91 5.95 16.16 -1.93
C LEU A 91 4.84 16.15 -2.98
N ALA A 92 4.17 15.01 -3.18
CA ALA A 92 3.10 14.90 -4.17
C ALA A 92 1.90 15.77 -3.79
N HIS A 93 1.52 15.78 -2.51
CA HIS A 93 0.42 16.59 -1.99
C HIS A 93 0.72 18.10 -2.08
N ALA A 94 2.00 18.50 -1.96
CA ALA A 94 2.45 19.88 -2.19
C ALA A 94 2.67 20.22 -3.68
N GLY A 95 2.38 19.32 -4.62
CA GLY A 95 2.57 19.55 -6.06
C GLY A 95 4.02 19.49 -6.54
N ARG A 96 4.97 19.06 -5.70
CA ARG A 96 6.41 18.94 -6.02
C ARG A 96 6.70 17.63 -6.76
N MET A 97 6.10 17.46 -7.94
CA MET A 97 6.03 16.17 -8.64
C MET A 97 7.37 15.62 -9.11
N ASP A 98 8.32 16.48 -9.49
CA ASP A 98 9.66 16.01 -9.88
C ASP A 98 10.40 15.36 -8.72
N GLU A 99 10.28 15.94 -7.53
CA GLU A 99 10.91 15.41 -6.32
C GLU A 99 10.17 14.16 -5.81
N ALA A 100 8.84 14.19 -5.83
CA ALA A 100 8.01 13.04 -5.54
C ALA A 100 8.36 11.84 -6.44
N ARG A 101 8.55 12.09 -7.74
CA ARG A 101 8.96 11.06 -8.71
C ARG A 101 10.33 10.46 -8.36
N ARG A 102 11.32 11.27 -8.00
CA ARG A 102 12.65 10.76 -7.58
C ARG A 102 12.56 9.86 -6.35
N VAL A 103 11.69 10.19 -5.39
CA VAL A 103 11.42 9.34 -4.23
C VAL A 103 10.74 8.04 -4.66
N PHE A 104 9.70 8.14 -5.50
CA PHE A 104 8.96 6.99 -5.98
C PHE A 104 9.81 6.01 -6.80
N ASP A 105 10.70 6.52 -7.66
CA ASP A 105 11.57 5.68 -8.50
C ASP A 105 12.51 4.79 -7.67
N LYS A 106 12.90 5.24 -6.47
CA LYS A 106 13.70 4.43 -5.53
C LYS A 106 12.93 3.24 -4.96
N ILE A 107 11.62 3.41 -4.71
CA ILE A 107 10.78 2.38 -4.07
C ILE A 107 9.96 1.55 -5.04
N ARG A 108 9.80 2.00 -6.30
CA ARG A 108 9.02 1.31 -7.33
C ARG A 108 9.47 -0.14 -7.57
N PRO A 109 10.78 -0.47 -7.64
CA PRO A 109 11.23 -1.85 -7.77
C PRO A 109 10.76 -2.71 -6.59
N LEU A 110 10.84 -2.18 -5.37
CA LEU A 110 10.39 -2.87 -4.17
C LEU A 110 8.86 -3.04 -4.15
N SER A 111 8.10 -2.00 -4.52
CA SER A 111 6.64 -2.11 -4.59
C SER A 111 6.21 -3.17 -5.59
N LYS A 112 6.92 -3.30 -6.73
CA LYS A 112 6.63 -4.36 -7.72
C LYS A 112 6.88 -5.76 -7.14
N THR A 113 7.97 -5.94 -6.40
CA THR A 113 8.26 -7.21 -5.73
C THR A 113 7.24 -7.53 -4.62
N ILE A 114 6.80 -6.52 -3.85
CA ILE A 114 5.85 -6.72 -2.75
C ILE A 114 4.43 -6.97 -3.25
N TYR A 115 3.99 -6.23 -4.27
CA TYR A 115 2.65 -6.31 -4.85
C TYR A 115 2.61 -7.16 -6.13
N HIS A 116 3.39 -8.26 -6.20
CA HIS A 116 3.50 -9.22 -7.31
C HIS A 116 2.37 -9.17 -8.37
N ASP A 117 2.72 -9.35 -9.65
CA ASP A 117 1.77 -9.38 -10.78
C ASP A 117 0.63 -10.43 -10.61
N VAL A 118 0.78 -11.37 -9.67
CA VAL A 118 -0.29 -12.29 -9.23
C VAL A 118 -0.75 -11.88 -7.83
N PRO A 119 -2.04 -11.59 -7.60
CA PRO A 119 -2.56 -11.26 -6.29
C PRO A 119 -2.43 -12.47 -5.36
N LEU A 120 -1.33 -12.52 -4.63
CA LEU A 120 -1.21 -13.43 -3.50
C LEU A 120 -2.04 -12.82 -2.38
N MET A 121 -3.06 -13.55 -1.93
CA MET A 121 -3.67 -13.39 -0.58
C MET A 121 -2.65 -13.64 0.56
N GLN A 122 -1.36 -13.38 0.32
CA GLN A 122 -0.22 -13.57 1.21
C GLN A 122 0.71 -12.34 1.22
N HIS A 123 0.25 -11.16 0.78
CA HIS A 123 1.05 -9.93 0.82
C HIS A 123 1.66 -9.65 2.21
N TRP A 124 0.98 -10.02 3.29
CA TRP A 124 1.53 -9.94 4.66
C TRP A 124 2.79 -10.80 4.88
N ALA A 125 2.87 -11.99 4.25
CA ALA A 125 4.05 -12.85 4.33
C ALA A 125 5.24 -12.19 3.62
N VAL A 126 4.97 -11.59 2.46
CA VAL A 126 5.94 -10.83 1.65
C VAL A 126 6.47 -9.63 2.42
N GLU A 127 5.59 -8.84 3.04
CA GLU A 127 5.97 -7.68 3.83
C GLU A 127 6.71 -8.06 5.11
N LYS A 128 6.31 -9.14 5.79
CA LYS A 128 7.06 -9.68 6.92
C LYS A 128 8.46 -10.10 6.52
N GLU A 129 8.64 -10.76 5.38
CA GLU A 129 9.98 -11.10 4.87
C GLU A 129 10.78 -9.84 4.51
N ALA A 130 10.15 -8.82 3.94
CA ALA A 130 10.80 -7.55 3.71
C ALA A 130 11.28 -6.90 5.03
N LEU A 131 10.47 -6.95 6.09
CA LEU A 131 10.84 -6.47 7.42
C LEU A 131 11.97 -7.30 8.06
N VAL A 132 12.03 -8.61 7.83
CA VAL A 132 13.18 -9.44 8.22
C VAL A 132 14.44 -9.03 7.45
N ALA A 133 14.34 -8.86 6.13
CA ALA A 133 15.44 -8.41 5.28
C ALA A 133 15.97 -7.01 5.66
N ARG A 134 15.12 -6.17 6.25
CA ARG A 134 15.46 -4.88 6.85
C ARG A 134 16.00 -4.96 8.29
N GLY A 135 16.11 -6.15 8.86
CA GLY A 135 16.53 -6.34 10.26
C GLY A 135 15.52 -5.81 11.29
N ARG A 136 14.25 -5.61 10.91
CA ARG A 136 13.19 -5.12 11.81
C ARG A 136 12.46 -6.23 12.53
N PHE A 137 12.27 -7.37 11.87
CA PHE A 137 11.66 -8.57 12.45
C PHE A 137 12.66 -9.72 12.54
N PRO A 138 12.54 -10.60 13.56
CA PRO A 138 13.41 -11.77 13.68
C PRO A 138 13.03 -12.91 12.72
N ARG A 139 11.77 -12.97 12.28
CA ARG A 139 11.26 -14.01 11.37
C ARG A 139 9.99 -13.58 10.65
N SER A 140 9.73 -14.16 9.49
CA SER A 140 8.58 -13.83 8.62
C SER A 140 7.40 -14.81 8.75
N THR A 141 7.35 -15.59 9.83
CA THR A 141 6.34 -16.62 10.04
C THR A 141 4.91 -16.08 10.00
N VAL A 142 4.03 -16.85 9.37
CA VAL A 142 2.58 -16.61 9.28
C VAL A 142 1.81 -17.74 9.95
N ARG A 143 0.58 -17.44 10.42
CA ARG A 143 -0.31 -18.43 11.01
C ARG A 143 -1.14 -19.10 9.89
N PRO A 144 -1.44 -20.40 9.99
CA PRO A 144 -2.42 -21.05 9.11
C PRO A 144 -3.75 -20.27 9.06
N PRO A 145 -4.44 -20.23 7.90
CA PRO A 145 -4.19 -21.03 6.68
C PRO A 145 -3.10 -20.48 5.76
N PHE A 146 -2.48 -19.33 6.07
CA PHE A 146 -1.40 -18.77 5.26
C PHE A 146 -0.16 -19.66 5.28
N GLN A 147 0.50 -19.78 4.14
CA GLN A 147 1.68 -20.61 3.95
C GLN A 147 2.95 -19.77 3.99
N PRO A 148 4.09 -20.34 4.43
CA PRO A 148 5.40 -19.73 4.25
C PRO A 148 5.69 -19.44 2.77
N LEU A 149 6.52 -18.43 2.52
CA LEU A 149 7.00 -18.12 1.18
C LEU A 149 7.96 -19.19 0.67
N ARG A 150 7.99 -19.41 -0.64
CA ARG A 150 8.99 -20.26 -1.29
C ARG A 150 10.38 -19.62 -1.20
N PRO A 151 11.47 -20.42 -1.17
CA PRO A 151 12.84 -19.89 -1.10
C PRO A 151 13.19 -18.87 -2.20
N GLU A 152 12.67 -19.07 -3.42
CA GLU A 152 12.84 -18.12 -4.53
C GLU A 152 12.19 -16.76 -4.25
N GLN A 153 10.98 -16.74 -3.70
CA GLN A 153 10.28 -15.51 -3.33
C GLN A 153 11.06 -14.76 -2.24
N ILE A 154 11.54 -15.47 -1.23
CA ILE A 154 12.39 -14.93 -0.16
C ILE A 154 13.65 -14.27 -0.76
N SER A 155 14.32 -14.97 -1.67
CA SER A 155 15.55 -14.48 -2.31
C SER A 155 15.30 -13.20 -3.12
N ASN A 156 14.20 -13.16 -3.87
CA ASN A 156 13.79 -11.99 -4.66
C ASN A 156 13.45 -10.78 -3.77
N ILE A 157 12.73 -11.00 -2.65
CA ILE A 157 12.40 -9.93 -1.69
C ILE A 157 13.68 -9.36 -1.06
N ARG A 158 14.59 -10.23 -0.60
CA ARG A 158 15.86 -9.80 -0.01
C ARG A 158 16.73 -9.04 -0.99
N LEU A 159 16.78 -9.48 -2.25
CA LEU A 159 17.48 -8.76 -3.31
C LEU A 159 16.86 -7.37 -3.53
N ALA A 160 15.53 -7.27 -3.65
CA ALA A 160 14.85 -5.99 -3.84
C ALA A 160 15.13 -5.01 -2.68
N ILE A 161 15.12 -5.50 -1.44
CA ILE A 161 15.45 -4.70 -0.25
C ILE A 161 16.90 -4.22 -0.26
N ARG A 162 17.86 -5.09 -0.64
CA ARG A 162 19.27 -4.69 -0.78
C ARG A 162 19.47 -3.67 -1.89
N SER A 163 18.85 -3.87 -3.06
CA SER A 163 18.95 -2.95 -4.20
C SER A 163 18.33 -1.58 -3.90
N ALA A 164 17.38 -1.50 -2.98
CA ALA A 164 16.84 -0.24 -2.47
C ALA A 164 17.74 0.45 -1.42
N GLY A 165 18.90 -0.14 -1.08
CA GLY A 165 19.81 0.37 -0.04
C GLY A 165 19.29 0.16 1.38
N LEU A 166 18.38 -0.80 1.59
CA LEU A 166 17.67 -1.01 2.86
C LEU A 166 18.01 -2.33 3.56
N GLY A 167 18.88 -3.14 2.95
CA GLY A 167 19.29 -4.42 3.51
C GLY A 167 20.27 -4.27 4.66
N VAL A 168 20.17 -5.17 5.63
CA VAL A 168 21.26 -5.42 6.58
C VAL A 168 22.28 -6.36 5.94
N GLU A 169 23.57 -6.12 6.18
CA GLU A 169 24.59 -7.15 5.96
C GLU A 169 24.24 -8.34 6.84
N LEU A 170 23.96 -9.49 6.21
CA LEU A 170 23.78 -10.72 6.92
C LEU A 170 25.14 -11.05 7.54
N ARG A 171 25.29 -10.81 8.85
CA ARG A 171 26.35 -11.48 9.60
C ARG A 171 26.04 -12.96 9.49
N GLU A 172 26.88 -13.69 8.77
CA GLU A 172 26.93 -15.15 8.85
C GLU A 172 27.12 -15.47 10.33
N THR A 173 26.06 -15.93 10.99
CA THR A 173 26.17 -16.53 12.31
C THR A 173 26.95 -17.81 12.13
N ALA A 174 28.19 -17.80 12.61
CA ALA A 174 29.06 -18.96 12.78
C ALA A 174 28.42 -20.05 13.66
#